data_AF-A0A5J4QBH9-F1
#
_entry.id   AF-A0A5J4QBH9-F1
#
_cell.length_a   1.000
_cell.length_b   1.000
_cell.length_c   1.000
_cell.angle_alpha   90.00
_cell.angle_beta   90.00
_cell.angle_gamma   90.00
#
_symmetry.space_group_name_H-M   'P 1'
#
loop_
_entity.id
_entity.type
_entity.pdbx_description
1 polymer ?
#
loop_
_entity_poly.entity_id
_entity_poly.type
_entity_poly.pdbx_seq_one_letter_code
_entity_poly.pdbx_strand_id
1 'polypeptide(L)'
;FYEHKWIAQKLNTDYFFAHPYSSWERGLNEYTNKLIRQYVPKEQTFTDYNEDRIKNIQLKINRRSRKKLNFEEPYNLFYKMVNYKVAFNT
;
A
#
# COMPACT_ATOMS: atom_id res chain seq x y z
N PHE A 1 8.95 -5.59 -16.37
CA PHE A 1 7.58 -5.04 -16.38
C PHE A 1 6.96 -5.19 -17.77
N TYR A 2 6.56 -6.42 -18.14
CA TYR A 2 6.11 -6.70 -19.51
C TYR A 2 4.66 -6.24 -19.76
N GLU A 3 3.76 -6.44 -18.80
CA GLU A 3 2.31 -6.28 -19.02
C GLU A 3 1.70 -4.96 -18.52
N HIS A 4 2.51 -4.00 -18.07
CA HIS A 4 2.01 -2.77 -17.42
C HIS A 4 1.04 -1.97 -18.32
N LYS A 5 1.28 -1.92 -19.63
CA LYS A 5 0.39 -1.25 -20.60
C LYS A 5 -0.97 -1.94 -20.70
N TRP A 6 -0.98 -3.27 -20.76
CA TRP A 6 -2.21 -4.06 -20.86
C TRP A 6 -3.05 -3.93 -19.58
N ILE A 7 -2.41 -4.05 -18.41
CA ILE A 7 -3.07 -3.87 -17.11
C ILE A 7 -3.68 -2.47 -16.99
N ALA A 8 -2.88 -1.43 -17.31
CA ALA A 8 -3.33 -0.04 -17.28
C ALA A 8 -4.55 0.20 -18.20
N GLN A 9 -4.50 -0.34 -19.43
CA GLN A 9 -5.63 -0.24 -20.36
C GLN A 9 -6.87 -0.97 -19.84
N LYS A 10 -6.71 -2.18 -19.29
CA LYS A 10 -7.83 -2.96 -18.75
C LYS A 10 -8.47 -2.31 -17.52
N LEU A 11 -7.69 -1.62 -16.70
CA LEU A 11 -8.17 -0.91 -15.53
C LEU A 11 -8.61 0.54 -15.82
N ASN A 12 -8.36 1.04 -17.04
CA ASN A 12 -8.53 2.45 -17.41
C ASN A 12 -7.81 3.39 -16.44
N THR A 13 -6.52 3.11 -16.18
CA THR A 13 -5.68 3.86 -15.24
C THR A 13 -4.34 4.24 -15.86
N ASP A 14 -3.76 5.34 -15.43
CA ASP A 14 -2.38 5.71 -15.77
C ASP A 14 -1.35 4.82 -15.05
N TYR A 15 -0.12 4.80 -15.57
CA TYR A 15 1.02 4.14 -14.93
C TYR A 15 2.24 5.06 -14.90
N PHE A 16 3.06 4.91 -13.86
CA PHE A 16 4.27 5.72 -13.65
C PHE A 16 5.41 4.82 -13.21
N PHE A 17 6.64 5.14 -13.65
CA PHE A 17 7.87 4.48 -13.21
C PHE A 17 8.77 5.47 -12.48
N ALA A 18 9.50 4.99 -11.49
CA ALA A 18 10.57 5.76 -10.87
C ALA A 18 11.77 5.86 -11.83
N HIS A 19 12.41 7.01 -11.84
CA HIS A 19 13.63 7.27 -12.61
C HIS A 19 14.80 6.41 -12.09
N PRO A 20 15.72 5.99 -12.98
CA PRO A 20 16.94 5.31 -12.56
C PRO A 20 17.72 6.14 -11.53
N TYR A 21 18.24 5.48 -10.50
CA TYR A 21 19.00 6.10 -9.40
C TYR A 21 18.23 7.13 -8.55
N SER A 22 16.90 7.20 -8.70
CA SER A 22 16.03 8.10 -7.92
C SER A 22 15.29 7.38 -6.80
N SER A 23 16.02 6.90 -5.79
CA SER A 23 15.43 6.16 -4.66
C SER A 23 14.37 6.96 -3.89
N TRP A 24 14.48 8.29 -3.86
CA TRP A 24 13.54 9.18 -3.16
C TRP A 24 12.12 9.11 -3.72
N GLU A 25 11.93 8.77 -5.01
CA GLU A 25 10.61 8.60 -5.64
C GLU A 25 9.86 7.37 -5.10
N ARG A 26 10.57 6.51 -4.35
CA ARG A 26 10.03 5.26 -3.77
C ARG A 26 10.00 5.29 -2.24
N GLY A 27 10.23 6.43 -1.61
CA GLY A 27 10.39 6.51 -0.15
C GLY A 27 9.23 5.91 0.65
N LEU A 28 7.98 6.09 0.18
CA LEU A 28 6.81 5.50 0.84
C LEU A 28 6.76 3.96 0.69
N ASN A 29 7.17 3.44 -0.47
CA ASN A 29 7.21 2.00 -0.72
C ASN A 29 8.26 1.34 0.17
N GLU A 30 9.44 1.96 0.31
CA GLU A 30 10.51 1.49 1.20
C GLU A 30 10.09 1.52 2.67
N TYR A 31 9.43 2.60 3.10
CA TYR A 31 8.86 2.70 4.44
C TYR A 31 7.83 1.59 4.70
N THR A 32 6.93 1.34 3.75
CA THR A 32 5.91 0.28 3.87
C THR A 32 6.55 -1.11 3.94
N ASN A 33 7.56 -1.39 3.11
CA ASN A 33 8.31 -2.64 3.15
C ASN A 33 8.97 -2.87 4.53
N LYS A 34 9.53 -1.82 5.15
CA LYS A 34 10.10 -1.91 6.49
C LYS A 34 9.06 -2.34 7.55
N LEU A 35 7.80 -1.92 7.41
CA LEU A 35 6.74 -2.33 8.32
C LEU A 35 6.33 -3.79 8.11
N ILE A 36 6.22 -4.22 6.85
CA ILE A 36 5.93 -5.62 6.52
C ILE A 36 7.01 -6.53 7.13
N ARG A 37 8.27 -6.11 7.08
CA ARG A 37 9.40 -6.85 7.66
C ARG A 37 9.38 -6.98 9.19
N GLN A 38 8.55 -6.22 9.90
CA GLN A 38 8.31 -6.43 11.34
C GLN A 38 7.48 -7.70 11.61
N TYR A 39 6.75 -8.19 10.59
CA TYR A 39 5.89 -9.38 10.68
C TYR A 39 6.39 -10.54 9.82
N VAL A 40 7.12 -10.26 8.73
CA VAL A 40 7.71 -11.26 7.82
C VAL A 40 9.23 -11.05 7.74
N PRO A 41 10.02 -11.73 8.59
CA PRO A 41 11.48 -11.63 8.59
C PRO A 41 12.11 -11.90 7.22
N LYS A 42 13.34 -11.41 7.01
CA LYS A 42 14.01 -11.43 5.68
C LYS A 42 14.17 -12.84 5.10
N GLU A 43 14.43 -13.82 5.95
CA GLU A 43 14.75 -15.21 5.59
C GLU A 43 13.52 -16.11 5.50
N GLN A 44 12.32 -15.59 5.82
CA GLN A 44 11.09 -16.35 5.72
C GLN A 44 10.40 -16.09 4.38
N THR A 45 9.82 -17.17 3.84
CA THR A 45 9.06 -17.11 2.60
C THR A 45 7.58 -16.84 2.87
N PHE A 46 6.92 -16.09 1.99
CA PHE A 46 5.48 -15.82 2.13
C PHE A 46 4.60 -17.07 1.97
N THR A 47 5.14 -18.15 1.39
CA THR A 47 4.48 -19.46 1.29
C THR A 47 4.21 -20.08 2.66
N ASP A 48 4.98 -19.71 3.68
CA ASP A 48 4.80 -20.19 5.06
C ASP A 48 3.65 -19.46 5.79
N TYR A 49 2.98 -18.53 5.13
CA TYR A 49 1.93 -17.68 5.68
C TYR A 49 0.61 -18.00 4.99
N ASN A 50 -0.39 -18.44 5.75
CA ASN A 50 -1.74 -18.57 5.23
C ASN A 50 -2.36 -17.18 4.95
N GLU A 51 -3.40 -17.16 4.14
CA GLU A 51 -4.09 -15.91 3.75
C GLU A 51 -4.58 -15.11 4.95
N ASP A 52 -5.10 -15.77 5.98
CA ASP A 52 -5.62 -15.10 7.17
C ASP A 52 -4.52 -14.38 7.94
N ARG A 53 -3.32 -14.96 8.01
CA ARG A 53 -2.17 -14.30 8.63
C ARG A 53 -1.74 -13.08 7.81
N ILE A 54 -1.76 -13.16 6.47
CA ILE A 54 -1.46 -12.02 5.59
C ILE A 54 -2.50 -10.91 5.78
N LYS A 55 -3.80 -11.24 5.79
CA LYS A 55 -4.90 -10.28 6.04
C LYS A 55 -4.77 -9.61 7.40
N ASN A 56 -4.43 -10.37 8.44
CA ASN A 56 -4.20 -9.84 9.77
C ASN A 56 -3.00 -8.88 9.83
N ILE A 57 -1.89 -9.19 9.13
CA ILE A 57 -0.73 -8.28 9.03
C ILE A 57 -1.14 -6.99 8.31
N GLN A 58 -1.85 -7.08 7.18
CA GLN A 58 -2.35 -5.92 6.44
C GLN A 58 -3.25 -5.04 7.32
N LEU A 59 -4.18 -5.64 8.07
CA LEU A 59 -5.06 -4.92 8.98
C LEU A 59 -4.27 -4.15 10.05
N LYS A 60 -3.30 -4.81 10.69
CA LYS A 60 -2.42 -4.18 11.69
C LYS A 60 -1.65 -3.00 11.11
N ILE A 61 -1.12 -3.12 9.90
CA ILE A 61 -0.37 -2.03 9.24
C ILE A 61 -1.29 -0.85 8.89
N ASN A 62 -2.51 -1.14 8.42
CA ASN A 62 -3.48 -0.12 8.01
C ASN A 62 -4.15 0.59 9.19
N ARG A 63 -4.29 -0.08 10.34
CA ARG A 63 -4.77 0.51 11.61
C ARG A 63 -3.66 1.14 12.45
N ARG A 64 -2.41 1.10 12.00
CA ARG A 64 -1.31 1.73 12.73
C ARG A 64 -1.33 3.24 12.53
N SER A 65 -1.61 3.98 13.60
CA SER A 65 -1.51 5.44 13.68
C SER A 65 -0.18 5.97 13.12
N ARG A 66 -0.25 7.04 12.31
CA ARG A 66 0.94 7.66 11.69
C ARG A 66 1.12 9.08 12.17
N LYS A 67 2.33 9.42 12.63
CA LYS A 67 2.68 10.81 13.03
C LYS A 67 2.42 11.82 11.91
N LYS A 68 2.72 11.47 10.64
CA LYS A 68 2.44 12.32 9.48
C LYS A 68 0.94 12.56 9.21
N LEU A 69 0.07 11.75 9.80
CA LEU A 69 -1.39 11.85 9.70
C LEU A 69 -1.99 12.33 11.02
N ASN A 70 -1.25 13.10 11.83
CA ASN A 70 -1.69 13.53 13.17
C ASN A 70 -2.13 12.37 14.08
N PHE A 71 -1.44 11.23 13.96
CA PHE A 71 -1.74 9.98 14.67
C PHE A 71 -3.08 9.32 14.31
N GLU A 72 -3.72 9.74 13.23
CA GLU A 72 -4.86 9.02 12.65
C GLU A 72 -4.42 7.71 11.98
N GLU A 73 -5.39 6.79 11.87
CA GLU A 73 -5.21 5.53 11.17
C GLU A 73 -5.38 5.72 9.65
N PRO A 74 -4.43 5.24 8.83
CA PRO A 74 -4.57 5.24 7.37
C PRO A 74 -5.89 4.63 6.89
N TYR A 75 -6.35 3.55 7.55
CA TYR A 75 -7.63 2.90 7.27
C TYR A 75 -8.80 3.90 7.33
N ASN A 76 -8.95 4.61 8.46
CA ASN A 76 -10.06 5.55 8.65
C ASN A 76 -10.00 6.71 7.64
N LEU A 77 -8.82 7.27 7.41
CA LEU A 77 -8.64 8.37 6.46
C LEU A 77 -8.94 7.96 5.02
N PHE A 78 -8.56 6.75 4.62
CA PHE A 78 -8.88 6.23 3.30
C PHE A 78 -10.40 6.15 3.08
N TYR A 79 -11.14 5.54 4.01
CA TYR A 79 -12.59 5.44 3.89
C TYR A 79 -13.30 6.80 3.99
N LYS A 80 -12.81 7.73 4.81
CA LYS A 80 -13.30 9.12 4.83
C LYS A 80 -13.14 9.77 3.44
N MET A 81 -11.98 9.61 2.80
CA MET A 81 -11.71 10.18 1.47
C MET A 81 -12.57 9.56 0.37
N VAL A 82 -12.72 8.22 0.36
CA VAL A 82 -13.51 7.51 -0.64
C VAL A 82 -14.99 7.87 -0.49
N ASN A 83 -15.53 7.83 0.73
CA ASN A 83 -16.94 8.15 0.98
C ASN A 83 -17.26 9.62 0.67
N TYR A 84 -16.32 10.54 0.96
CA TYR A 84 -16.45 11.93 0.56
C TYR A 84 -16.59 12.05 -0.96
N LYS A 85 -15.67 11.46 -1.74
CA LYS A 85 -15.74 11.52 -3.22
C LYS A 85 -17.02 10.92 -3.81
N VAL A 86 -17.56 9.86 -3.20
CA VAL A 86 -18.82 9.26 -3.63
C VAL A 86 -19.98 10.24 -3.37
N ALA A 87 -20.00 10.92 -2.23
CA ALA A 87 -21.08 11.86 -1.88
C ALA A 87 -21.17 13.12 -2.78
N PHE A 88 -20.08 13.53 -3.45
CA PHE A 88 -20.09 14.64 -4.42
C PHE A 88 -20.27 14.20 -5.88
N ASN A 89 -20.23 12.89 -6.15
CA ASN A 89 -20.42 12.32 -7.50
C ASN A 89 -21.84 11.76 -7.71
N THR A 90 -22.71 11.86 -6.71
CA THR A 90 -24.18 11.72 -6.79
C THR A 90 -24.82 13.09 -6.78
#